data_AF-A0A1S0YNS2-F1
#
_entry.id   AF-A0A1S0YNS2-F1
#
_cell.length_a   1.000
_cell.length_b   1.000
_cell.length_c   1.000
_cell.angle_alpha   90.00
_cell.angle_beta   90.00
_cell.angle_gamma   90.00
#
_symmetry.space_group_name_H-M   'P 1'
#
loop_
_entity.id
_entity.type
_entity.pdbx_description
1 polymer ?
#
loop_
_entity_poly.entity_id
_entity_poly.type
_entity_poly.pdbx_seq_one_letter_code
_entity_poly.pdbx_strand_id
1 'polypeptide(L)'
;MFGQSVAWLAVAWGALCVLAGVFGDQEFAAMVAMVLVGVAFLIPSLWWLRCASRDNKAVKQYEDTVRTNAYLSQFLTEADQVVIQGMGTPRPPEKTPRHWPGVSALSAVLVMAGLILMPAEDEPAPTEPVANTTTSASAATTTRSSAALSTTRNTEAEASRASAAAASRSAEAAAREAAEREAAERARAEEAARLQREAEEAERARIAEQQRLEQEQQQHQFVAPARAPEPAPAAAYYKNCTAVWNAIGSPIYAGQPGYASHLDRDGDGIGCERDPR
;
A
#
# COMPACT_ATOMS: atom_id res chain seq x y z
N MET A 1 -6.87 -7.48 -8.55
CA MET A 1 -7.21 -7.34 -7.11
C MET A 1 -8.07 -8.50 -6.60
N PHE A 2 -9.12 -8.92 -7.32
CA PHE A 2 -10.01 -10.03 -6.91
C PHE A 2 -9.32 -11.34 -6.48
N GLY A 3 -8.27 -11.79 -7.19
CA GLY A 3 -7.57 -13.03 -6.83
C GLY A 3 -6.82 -12.99 -5.48
N GLN A 4 -6.36 -11.81 -5.06
CA GLN A 4 -5.61 -11.67 -3.81
C GLN A 4 -6.55 -11.68 -2.60
N SER A 5 -7.73 -11.06 -2.71
CA SER A 5 -8.76 -11.10 -1.67
C SER A 5 -9.28 -12.52 -1.43
N VAL A 6 -9.52 -13.29 -2.50
CA VAL A 6 -9.97 -14.69 -2.40
C VAL A 6 -8.91 -15.58 -1.73
N ALA A 7 -7.63 -15.39 -2.05
CA ALA A 7 -6.55 -16.13 -1.40
C ALA A 7 -6.45 -15.83 0.11
N TRP A 8 -6.63 -14.57 0.52
CA TRP A 8 -6.63 -14.20 1.95
C TRP A 8 -7.85 -14.74 2.69
N LEU A 9 -9.02 -14.79 2.05
CA LEU A 9 -10.23 -15.41 2.62
C LEU A 9 -10.04 -16.92 2.81
N ALA A 10 -9.44 -17.61 1.85
CA ALA A 10 -9.11 -19.04 1.98
C ALA A 10 -8.10 -19.30 3.11
N VAL A 11 -7.12 -18.41 3.27
CA VAL A 11 -6.15 -18.48 4.39
C VAL A 11 -6.84 -18.23 5.74
N ALA A 12 -7.72 -17.23 5.82
CA ALA A 12 -8.47 -16.94 7.04
C ALA A 12 -9.40 -18.11 7.41
N TRP A 13 -10.06 -18.72 6.44
CA TRP A 13 -10.91 -19.90 6.64
C TRP A 13 -10.10 -21.13 7.06
N GLY A 14 -8.97 -21.40 6.40
CA GLY A 14 -8.07 -22.50 6.79
C GLY A 14 -7.50 -22.33 8.20
N ALA A 15 -7.10 -21.11 8.56
CA ALA A 15 -6.64 -20.78 9.91
C ALA A 15 -7.76 -20.90 10.95
N LEU A 16 -8.99 -20.48 10.61
CA LEU A 16 -10.17 -20.64 11.45
C LEU A 16 -10.47 -22.12 11.71
N CYS A 17 -10.41 -22.98 10.69
CA CYS A 17 -10.58 -24.43 10.85
C CYS A 17 -9.50 -25.05 11.76
N VAL A 18 -8.24 -24.62 11.60
CA VAL A 18 -7.14 -25.09 12.47
C VAL A 18 -7.36 -24.64 13.92
N LEU A 19 -7.77 -23.38 14.14
CA LEU A 19 -8.07 -22.86 15.48
C LEU A 19 -9.28 -23.58 16.10
N ALA A 20 -10.36 -23.79 15.34
CA ALA A 20 -11.53 -24.54 15.80
C ALA A 20 -11.19 -25.99 16.18
N GLY A 21 -10.29 -26.64 15.43
CA GLY A 21 -9.81 -27.98 15.75
C GLY A 21 -8.93 -28.03 17.01
N VAL A 22 -8.07 -27.02 17.23
CA VAL A 22 -7.14 -26.97 18.37
C VAL A 22 -7.82 -26.61 19.69
N PHE A 23 -8.90 -25.81 19.66
CA PHE A 23 -9.59 -25.32 20.86
C PHE A 23 -10.94 -26.00 21.14
N GLY A 24 -11.35 -26.98 20.32
CA GLY A 24 -12.57 -27.75 20.57
C GLY A 24 -12.34 -28.91 21.54
N ASP A 25 -13.30 -29.16 22.43
CA ASP A 25 -13.35 -30.35 23.31
C ASP A 25 -13.71 -31.62 22.51
N GLN A 26 -12.95 -31.91 21.45
CA GLN A 26 -13.15 -33.03 20.52
C GLN A 26 -12.11 -34.13 20.76
N GLU A 27 -12.40 -35.37 20.35
CA GLU A 27 -11.40 -36.45 20.40
C GLU A 27 -10.18 -36.11 19.54
N PHE A 28 -8.99 -36.56 19.97
CA PHE A 28 -7.71 -36.28 19.31
C PHE A 28 -7.74 -36.61 17.80
N ALA A 29 -8.47 -37.66 17.40
CA ALA A 29 -8.65 -38.04 16.00
C ALA A 29 -9.41 -36.98 15.17
N ALA A 30 -10.48 -36.41 15.72
CA ALA A 30 -11.28 -35.35 15.07
C ALA A 30 -10.50 -34.03 14.98
N MET A 31 -9.69 -33.71 16.01
CA MET A 31 -8.76 -32.59 15.98
C MET A 31 -7.75 -32.74 14.82
N VAL A 32 -7.10 -33.89 14.70
CA VAL A 32 -6.10 -34.15 13.65
C VAL A 32 -6.74 -34.10 12.26
N ALA A 33 -7.94 -34.67 12.09
CA ALA A 33 -8.66 -34.62 10.81
C ALA A 33 -8.94 -33.18 10.35
N MET A 34 -9.46 -32.32 11.24
CA MET A 34 -9.78 -30.92 10.93
C MET A 34 -8.53 -30.07 10.65
N VAL A 35 -7.43 -30.33 11.37
CA VAL A 35 -6.14 -29.66 11.12
C VAL A 35 -5.56 -30.07 9.76
N LEU A 36 -5.61 -31.36 9.40
CA LEU A 36 -5.12 -31.83 8.10
C LEU A 36 -5.90 -31.22 6.93
N VAL A 37 -7.23 -31.14 7.05
CA VAL A 37 -8.08 -30.47 6.05
C VAL A 37 -7.75 -28.98 5.98
N GLY A 38 -7.64 -28.28 7.12
CA GLY A 38 -7.27 -26.87 7.16
C GLY A 38 -5.93 -26.59 6.47
N VAL A 39 -4.90 -27.37 6.80
CA VAL A 39 -3.56 -27.26 6.18
C VAL A 39 -3.59 -27.57 4.69
N ALA A 40 -4.45 -28.50 4.25
CA ALA A 40 -4.60 -28.83 2.83
C ALA A 40 -5.11 -27.64 1.98
N PHE A 41 -5.94 -26.76 2.54
CA PHE A 41 -6.40 -25.53 1.88
C PHE A 41 -5.38 -24.38 1.97
N LEU A 42 -4.56 -24.36 3.03
CA LEU A 42 -3.52 -23.34 3.21
C LEU A 42 -2.35 -23.52 2.24
N ILE A 43 -1.91 -24.75 1.99
CA ILE A 43 -0.71 -25.02 1.18
C ILE A 43 -0.83 -24.44 -0.25
N PRO A 44 -1.91 -24.69 -1.03
CA PRO A 44 -2.08 -24.12 -2.37
C PRO A 44 -2.23 -22.58 -2.35
N SER A 45 -2.96 -22.05 -1.36
CA SER A 45 -3.23 -20.62 -1.22
C SER A 45 -1.95 -19.83 -0.88
N LEU A 46 -1.17 -20.33 0.06
CA LEU A 46 0.09 -19.72 0.50
C LEU A 46 1.19 -19.89 -0.56
N TRP A 47 1.21 -21.03 -1.27
CA TRP A 47 2.09 -21.23 -2.43
C TRP A 47 1.81 -20.20 -3.53
N TRP A 48 0.54 -20.00 -3.88
CA TRP A 48 0.15 -19.00 -4.87
C TRP A 48 0.54 -17.57 -4.45
N LEU A 49 0.27 -17.19 -3.18
CA LEU A 49 0.66 -15.88 -2.65
C LEU A 49 2.18 -15.67 -2.68
N ARG A 50 2.96 -16.73 -2.38
CA ARG A 50 4.42 -16.67 -2.46
C ARG A 50 4.91 -16.49 -3.89
N CYS A 51 4.35 -17.23 -4.85
CA CYS A 51 4.66 -17.03 -6.27
C CYS A 51 4.29 -15.62 -6.73
N ALA A 52 3.08 -15.15 -6.43
CA ALA A 52 2.61 -13.81 -6.79
C ALA A 52 3.48 -12.70 -6.15
N SER A 53 3.91 -12.88 -4.89
CA SER A 53 4.82 -11.96 -4.22
C SER A 53 6.20 -11.94 -4.88
N ARG A 54 6.74 -13.11 -5.28
CA ARG A 54 8.02 -13.19 -6.01
C ARG A 54 7.92 -12.55 -7.39
N ASP A 55 6.84 -12.80 -8.13
CA ASP A 55 6.59 -12.19 -9.44
C ASP A 55 6.50 -10.65 -9.30
N ASN A 56 5.77 -10.14 -8.31
CA ASN A 56 5.67 -8.69 -8.06
C ASN A 56 7.02 -8.05 -7.69
N LYS A 57 7.87 -8.75 -6.93
CA LYS A 57 9.23 -8.26 -6.62
C LYS A 57 10.09 -8.17 -7.88
N ALA A 58 10.02 -9.18 -8.76
CA ALA A 58 10.76 -9.17 -10.02
C ALA A 58 10.30 -8.03 -10.94
N VAL A 59 8.99 -7.76 -11.00
CA VAL A 59 8.43 -6.63 -11.76
C VAL A 59 8.92 -5.29 -11.20
N LYS A 60 8.85 -5.09 -9.87
CA LYS A 60 9.34 -3.85 -9.25
C LYS A 60 10.82 -3.61 -9.52
N GLN A 61 11.65 -4.65 -9.38
CA GLN A 61 13.09 -4.55 -9.70
C GLN A 61 13.34 -4.16 -11.16
N TYR A 62 12.54 -4.71 -12.07
CA TYR A 62 12.59 -4.35 -13.49
C TYR A 62 12.20 -2.88 -13.71
N GLU A 63 11.08 -2.42 -13.13
CA GLU A 63 10.62 -1.03 -13.21
C GLU A 63 11.65 -0.04 -12.64
N ASP A 64 12.24 -0.36 -11.48
CA ASP A 64 13.28 0.44 -10.84
C ASP A 64 14.53 0.52 -11.71
N THR A 65 14.94 -0.60 -12.33
CA THR A 65 16.08 -0.66 -13.25
C THR A 65 15.83 0.18 -14.50
N VAL A 66 14.62 0.08 -15.09
CA VAL A 66 14.24 0.89 -16.25
C VAL A 66 14.23 2.37 -15.91
N ARG A 67 13.63 2.75 -14.77
CA ARG A 67 13.59 4.14 -14.30
C ARG A 67 14.99 4.69 -14.03
N THR A 68 15.83 3.91 -13.36
CA THR A 68 17.21 4.28 -13.05
C THR A 68 18.04 4.42 -14.33
N ASN A 69 17.92 3.48 -15.27
CA ASN A 69 18.61 3.58 -16.56
C ASN A 69 18.15 4.80 -17.36
N ALA A 70 16.84 5.10 -17.38
CA ALA A 70 16.32 6.30 -18.03
C ALA A 70 16.85 7.58 -17.36
N TYR A 71 16.86 7.62 -16.02
CA TYR A 71 17.43 8.72 -15.24
C TYR A 71 18.94 8.88 -15.49
N LEU A 72 19.71 7.80 -15.54
CA LEU A 72 21.15 7.85 -15.80
C LEU A 72 21.45 8.25 -17.25
N SER A 73 20.64 7.80 -18.22
CA SER A 73 20.83 8.15 -19.63
C SER A 73 20.73 9.64 -19.91
N GLN A 74 20.07 10.43 -19.05
CA GLN A 74 20.00 11.87 -19.21
C GLN A 74 21.32 12.59 -18.85
N PHE A 75 22.21 11.92 -18.10
CA PHE A 75 23.51 12.47 -17.68
C PHE A 75 24.69 11.93 -18.48
N LEU A 76 24.48 10.87 -19.27
CA LEU A 76 25.53 10.26 -20.08
C LEU A 76 25.70 11.05 -21.38
N THR A 77 26.94 11.40 -21.69
CA THR A 77 27.29 12.15 -22.90
C THR A 77 27.82 11.23 -24.00
N GLU A 78 28.13 11.76 -25.18
CA GLU A 78 28.77 10.99 -26.26
C GLU A 78 30.10 10.35 -25.86
N ALA A 79 30.81 10.91 -24.87
CA ALA A 79 32.04 10.32 -24.34
C ALA A 79 31.80 8.99 -23.60
N ASP A 80 30.57 8.74 -23.14
CA ASP A 80 30.19 7.56 -22.34
C ASP A 80 29.47 6.49 -23.17
N GLN A 81 29.65 6.51 -24.50
CA GLN A 81 28.99 5.58 -25.42
C GLN A 81 29.22 4.09 -25.07
N VAL A 82 30.39 3.77 -24.51
CA VAL A 82 30.73 2.42 -24.02
C VAL A 82 29.84 2.02 -22.82
N VAL A 83 29.54 2.96 -21.92
CA VAL A 83 28.64 2.75 -20.78
C VAL A 83 27.20 2.59 -21.25
N ILE A 84 26.77 3.38 -22.24
CA ILE A 84 25.44 3.27 -22.86
C ILE A 84 25.27 1.89 -23.53
N GLN A 85 26.29 1.42 -24.26
CA GLN A 85 26.30 0.08 -24.85
C GLN A 85 26.32 -1.02 -23.78
N GLY A 86 27.02 -0.79 -22.66
CA GLY A 86 27.12 -1.71 -21.53
C GLY A 86 25.87 -1.83 -20.65
N MET A 87 25.04 -0.78 -20.56
CA MET A 87 23.77 -0.82 -19.79
C MET A 87 22.76 -1.81 -20.38
N GLY A 88 22.84 -2.11 -21.69
CA GLY A 88 21.96 -3.04 -22.38
C GLY A 88 20.47 -2.65 -22.30
N THR A 89 19.61 -3.48 -22.89
CA THR A 89 18.16 -3.38 -22.65
C THR A 89 17.79 -4.31 -21.49
N PRO A 90 17.16 -3.81 -20.42
CA PRO A 90 16.73 -4.66 -19.33
C PRO A 90 15.73 -5.68 -19.88
N ARG A 91 16.01 -6.97 -19.67
CA ARG A 91 15.14 -8.05 -20.13
C ARG A 91 13.87 -8.08 -19.30
N PRO A 92 12.68 -8.22 -19.92
CA PRO A 92 11.43 -8.31 -19.18
C PRO A 92 11.45 -9.53 -18.27
N PRO A 93 10.87 -9.45 -17.06
CA PRO A 93 10.86 -10.57 -16.12
C PRO A 93 10.04 -11.74 -16.68
N GLU A 94 10.66 -12.92 -16.73
CA GLU A 94 9.97 -14.16 -17.11
C GLU A 94 9.14 -14.68 -15.93
N LYS A 95 7.98 -15.28 -16.23
CA LYS A 95 7.09 -15.84 -15.20
C LYS A 95 7.78 -17.03 -14.53
N THR A 96 7.80 -17.05 -13.19
CA THR A 96 8.38 -18.17 -12.45
C THR A 96 7.63 -19.48 -12.79
N PRO A 97 8.33 -20.60 -13.03
CA PRO A 97 7.68 -21.86 -13.35
C PRO A 97 6.88 -22.34 -12.13
N ARG A 98 5.56 -22.36 -12.26
CA ARG A 98 4.65 -22.75 -11.18
C ARG A 98 4.50 -24.27 -11.18
N HIS A 99 5.24 -24.95 -10.32
CA HIS A 99 5.19 -26.41 -10.15
C HIS A 99 3.91 -26.89 -9.42
N TRP A 100 2.75 -26.53 -9.98
CA TRP A 100 1.43 -26.89 -9.46
C TRP A 100 1.20 -28.37 -9.19
N PRO A 101 1.69 -29.32 -10.02
CA PRO A 101 1.42 -30.74 -9.80
C PRO A 101 1.85 -31.25 -8.42
N GLY A 102 2.98 -30.76 -7.89
CA GLY A 102 3.45 -31.15 -6.56
C GLY A 102 2.61 -30.57 -5.42
N VAL A 103 2.11 -29.34 -5.59
CA VAL A 103 1.32 -28.63 -4.58
C VAL A 103 -0.09 -29.19 -4.49
N SER A 104 -0.70 -29.51 -5.65
CA SER A 104 -2.01 -30.17 -5.70
C SER A 104 -1.94 -31.60 -5.16
N ALA A 105 -0.85 -32.34 -5.45
CA ALA A 105 -0.67 -33.69 -4.92
C ALA A 105 -0.58 -33.70 -3.39
N LEU A 106 0.21 -32.79 -2.80
CA LEU A 106 0.34 -32.68 -1.34
C LEU A 106 -0.99 -32.30 -0.66
N SER A 107 -1.72 -31.34 -1.23
CA SER A 107 -3.04 -30.94 -0.74
C SER A 107 -4.04 -32.10 -0.81
N ALA A 108 -4.10 -32.83 -1.94
CA ALA A 108 -4.98 -33.99 -2.09
C ALA A 108 -4.67 -35.11 -1.10
N VAL A 109 -3.38 -35.39 -0.83
CA VAL A 109 -2.96 -36.38 0.17
C VAL A 109 -3.42 -35.98 1.58
N LEU A 110 -3.34 -34.69 1.94
CA LEU A 110 -3.79 -34.21 3.25
C LEU A 110 -5.31 -34.24 3.42
N VAL A 111 -6.07 -33.93 2.36
CA VAL A 111 -7.54 -34.09 2.37
C VAL A 111 -7.92 -35.57 2.51
N MET A 112 -7.26 -36.46 1.77
CA MET A 112 -7.50 -37.91 1.85
C MET A 112 -7.15 -38.46 3.24
N ALA A 113 -6.04 -38.02 3.82
CA ALA A 113 -5.67 -38.40 5.19
C ALA A 113 -6.69 -37.89 6.22
N GLY A 114 -7.21 -36.67 6.05
CA GLY A 114 -8.27 -36.12 6.89
C GLY A 114 -9.59 -36.89 6.79
N LEU A 115 -9.99 -37.29 5.58
CA LEU A 115 -11.19 -38.10 5.33
C LEU A 115 -11.10 -39.50 5.95
N ILE A 116 -9.92 -40.13 5.95
CA ILE A 116 -9.72 -41.46 6.55
C ILE A 116 -9.80 -41.41 8.09
N LEU A 117 -9.45 -40.28 8.70
CA LEU A 117 -9.50 -40.08 10.16
C LEU A 117 -10.85 -39.56 10.67
N MET A 118 -11.80 -39.23 9.79
CA MET A 118 -13.11 -38.72 10.18
C MET A 118 -13.96 -39.88 10.73
N PRO A 119 -14.41 -39.84 12.00
CA PRO A 119 -15.32 -40.85 12.51
C PRO A 119 -16.64 -40.76 11.75
N ALA A 120 -17.07 -41.87 11.14
CA ALA A 120 -18.41 -42.00 10.58
C ALA A 120 -19.40 -41.93 11.74
N GLU A 121 -20.29 -40.93 11.74
CA GLU A 121 -21.37 -40.85 12.71
C GLU A 121 -22.30 -42.08 12.52
N ASP A 122 -22.50 -42.87 13.58
CA ASP A 122 -23.48 -43.95 13.59
C ASP A 122 -24.88 -43.36 13.38
N GLU A 123 -25.59 -43.83 12.36
CA GLU A 123 -26.96 -43.41 12.05
C GLU A 123 -27.91 -43.62 13.24
N PRO A 124 -28.64 -42.59 13.70
CA PRO A 124 -29.79 -42.82 14.57
C PRO A 124 -30.97 -43.36 13.74
N ALA A 125 -31.48 -44.52 14.18
CA ALA A 125 -32.58 -45.30 13.61
C ALA A 125 -33.88 -44.50 13.34
N PRO A 126 -34.71 -44.92 12.35
CA PRO A 126 -35.95 -44.23 12.00
C PRO A 126 -37.06 -44.56 13.01
N THR A 127 -37.71 -43.53 13.56
CA THR A 127 -38.98 -43.67 14.28
C THR A 127 -40.08 -42.84 13.62
N GLU A 128 -41.00 -43.62 13.06
CA GLU A 128 -42.41 -43.48 12.68
C GLU A 128 -43.32 -42.32 13.20
N PRO A 129 -44.52 -42.13 12.59
CA PRO A 129 -44.99 -40.83 12.09
C PRO A 129 -46.01 -40.09 12.96
N VAL A 130 -46.11 -38.78 12.69
CA VAL A 130 -47.09 -37.83 13.23
C VAL A 130 -48.44 -37.99 12.51
N ALA A 131 -49.51 -38.18 13.29
CA ALA A 131 -50.90 -38.08 12.82
C ALA A 131 -51.56 -36.84 13.44
N ASN A 132 -51.94 -35.87 12.61
CA ASN A 132 -52.80 -34.76 12.99
C ASN A 132 -53.91 -34.53 11.93
N THR A 133 -55.13 -34.77 12.42
CA THR A 133 -56.44 -34.61 11.80
C THR A 133 -56.71 -33.18 11.34
N THR A 134 -57.14 -32.99 10.09
CA THR A 134 -57.71 -31.73 9.59
C THR A 134 -59.21 -31.88 9.37
N THR A 135 -59.99 -31.12 10.15
CA THR A 135 -61.44 -30.93 10.05
C THR A 135 -61.78 -30.00 8.88
N SER A 136 -62.64 -30.44 7.96
CA SER A 136 -63.29 -29.60 6.95
C SER A 136 -64.71 -29.26 7.36
N ALA A 137 -65.06 -27.97 7.32
CA ALA A 137 -66.43 -27.46 7.41
C ALA A 137 -66.66 -26.40 6.32
N SER A 138 -67.72 -26.58 5.53
CA SER A 138 -68.25 -25.68 4.49
C SER A 138 -69.73 -26.06 4.32
N ALA A 139 -70.74 -25.22 4.10
CA ALA A 139 -70.86 -23.80 3.79
C ALA A 139 -72.26 -23.31 4.25
N ALA A 140 -72.45 -21.99 4.41
CA ALA A 140 -73.74 -21.36 4.65
C ALA A 140 -74.19 -20.50 3.44
N THR A 141 -75.49 -20.56 3.16
CA THR A 141 -76.22 -19.92 2.04
C THR A 141 -76.47 -18.42 2.27
N THR A 142 -76.44 -17.61 1.20
CA THR A 142 -76.84 -16.18 1.21
C THR A 142 -77.94 -15.90 0.18
N THR A 143 -78.98 -15.15 0.60
CA THR A 143 -80.04 -14.59 -0.27
C THR A 143 -80.03 -13.05 -0.18
N ARG A 144 -80.25 -12.38 -1.31
CA ARG A 144 -80.12 -10.92 -1.57
C ARG A 144 -81.49 -10.21 -1.53
N SER A 145 -81.56 -8.94 -1.11
CA SER A 145 -82.71 -8.06 -1.36
C SER A 145 -82.33 -6.57 -1.50
N SER A 146 -83.11 -5.84 -2.29
CA SER A 146 -82.78 -4.61 -3.03
C SER A 146 -83.68 -3.43 -2.67
N ALA A 147 -83.10 -2.35 -2.12
CA ALA A 147 -83.73 -1.03 -1.99
C ALA A 147 -82.67 0.07 -1.79
N ALA A 148 -81.86 0.37 -2.81
CA ALA A 148 -80.77 1.35 -2.73
C ALA A 148 -80.50 2.01 -4.09
N LEU A 149 -81.33 2.98 -4.51
CA LEU A 149 -81.10 3.66 -5.80
C LEU A 149 -80.99 5.20 -5.73
N SER A 150 -81.48 5.86 -4.68
CA SER A 150 -81.38 7.33 -4.54
C SER A 150 -80.27 7.77 -3.59
N THR A 151 -80.01 7.02 -2.52
CA THR A 151 -78.82 7.21 -1.64
C THR A 151 -77.52 6.95 -2.42
N THR A 152 -77.54 5.99 -3.32
CA THR A 152 -76.39 5.50 -4.10
C THR A 152 -75.77 6.58 -4.98
N ARG A 153 -76.58 7.43 -5.63
CA ARG A 153 -76.09 8.45 -6.58
C ARG A 153 -75.37 9.61 -5.88
N ASN A 154 -75.82 10.01 -4.68
CA ASN A 154 -75.12 11.04 -3.89
C ASN A 154 -73.84 10.47 -3.24
N THR A 155 -73.88 9.23 -2.75
CA THR A 155 -72.70 8.56 -2.20
C THR A 155 -71.63 8.27 -3.26
N GLU A 156 -72.01 7.95 -4.50
CA GLU A 156 -71.07 7.75 -5.62
C GLU A 156 -70.41 9.05 -6.07
N ALA A 157 -71.14 10.18 -6.05
CA ALA A 157 -70.58 11.49 -6.38
C ALA A 157 -69.61 11.99 -5.29
N GLU A 158 -69.93 11.76 -4.01
CA GLU A 158 -69.03 12.06 -2.88
C GLU A 158 -67.81 11.13 -2.86
N ALA A 159 -67.98 9.83 -3.13
CA ALA A 159 -66.87 8.89 -3.26
C ALA A 159 -65.94 9.26 -4.43
N SER A 160 -66.48 9.73 -5.55
CA SER A 160 -65.70 10.16 -6.71
C SER A 160 -64.94 11.47 -6.45
N ARG A 161 -65.51 12.40 -5.70
CA ARG A 161 -64.80 13.62 -5.25
C ARG A 161 -63.73 13.30 -4.21
N ALA A 162 -64.01 12.37 -3.30
CA ALA A 162 -63.05 11.91 -2.29
C ALA A 162 -61.87 11.17 -2.95
N SER A 163 -62.11 10.34 -3.96
CA SER A 163 -61.04 9.66 -4.71
C SER A 163 -60.22 10.62 -5.57
N ALA A 164 -60.84 11.62 -6.18
CA ALA A 164 -60.13 12.68 -6.91
C ALA A 164 -59.26 13.53 -5.97
N ALA A 165 -59.76 13.90 -4.79
CA ALA A 165 -58.99 14.62 -3.78
C ALA A 165 -57.90 13.76 -3.11
N ALA A 166 -58.08 12.44 -3.05
CA ALA A 166 -57.03 11.51 -2.63
C ALA A 166 -55.93 11.41 -3.70
N ALA A 167 -56.31 11.33 -4.98
CA ALA A 167 -55.38 11.27 -6.11
C ALA A 167 -54.55 12.56 -6.24
N SER A 168 -55.15 13.74 -6.05
CA SER A 168 -54.41 15.01 -6.06
C SER A 168 -53.41 15.11 -4.91
N ARG A 169 -53.79 14.68 -3.69
CA ARG A 169 -52.89 14.62 -2.53
C ARG A 169 -51.76 13.63 -2.71
N SER A 170 -52.01 12.47 -3.32
CA SER A 170 -50.94 11.52 -3.66
C SER A 170 -50.00 12.06 -4.75
N ALA A 171 -50.53 12.81 -5.72
CA ALA A 171 -49.72 13.45 -6.76
C ALA A 171 -48.86 14.58 -6.18
N GLU A 172 -49.40 15.40 -5.28
CA GLU A 172 -48.64 16.44 -4.58
C GLU A 172 -47.58 15.85 -3.63
N ALA A 173 -47.88 14.74 -2.95
CA ALA A 173 -46.90 14.02 -2.12
C ALA A 173 -45.76 13.45 -2.97
N ALA A 174 -46.09 12.83 -4.12
CA ALA A 174 -45.08 12.31 -5.05
C ALA A 174 -44.23 13.45 -5.66
N ALA A 175 -44.82 14.61 -5.94
CA ALA A 175 -44.09 15.79 -6.42
C ALA A 175 -43.14 16.36 -5.36
N ARG A 176 -43.56 16.41 -4.08
CA ARG A 176 -42.70 16.81 -2.96
C ARG A 176 -41.54 15.84 -2.76
N GLU A 177 -41.81 14.54 -2.81
CA GLU A 177 -40.77 13.51 -2.69
C GLU A 177 -39.77 13.58 -3.87
N ALA A 178 -40.24 13.84 -5.09
CA ALA A 178 -39.37 14.05 -6.25
C ALA A 178 -38.49 15.31 -6.08
N ALA A 179 -39.06 16.42 -5.60
CA ALA A 179 -38.30 17.64 -5.33
C ALA A 179 -37.28 17.47 -4.20
N GLU A 180 -37.61 16.72 -3.14
CA GLU A 180 -36.69 16.39 -2.05
C GLU A 180 -35.55 15.48 -2.52
N ARG A 181 -35.83 14.50 -3.40
CA ARG A 181 -34.79 13.66 -4.02
C ARG A 181 -33.86 14.49 -4.89
N GLU A 182 -34.39 15.42 -5.68
CA GLU A 182 -33.58 16.32 -6.51
C GLU A 182 -32.74 17.27 -5.66
N ALA A 183 -33.30 17.83 -4.59
CA ALA A 183 -32.55 18.66 -3.64
C ALA A 183 -31.44 17.87 -2.93
N ALA A 184 -31.71 16.62 -2.53
CA ALA A 184 -30.71 15.73 -1.94
C ALA A 184 -29.61 15.36 -2.94
N GLU A 185 -29.94 15.14 -4.21
CA GLU A 185 -28.96 14.88 -5.27
C GLU A 185 -28.07 16.11 -5.52
N ARG A 186 -28.66 17.31 -5.60
CA ARG A 186 -27.92 18.57 -5.71
C ARG A 186 -26.98 18.79 -4.53
N ALA A 187 -27.45 18.53 -3.29
CA ALA A 187 -26.61 18.63 -2.10
C ALA A 187 -25.42 17.66 -2.13
N ARG A 188 -25.63 16.41 -2.58
CA ARG A 188 -24.55 15.42 -2.77
C ARG A 188 -23.59 15.85 -3.88
N ALA A 189 -24.10 16.43 -4.97
CA ALA A 189 -23.27 16.93 -6.06
C ALA A 189 -22.40 18.13 -5.64
N GLU A 190 -22.96 19.05 -4.84
CA GLU A 190 -22.22 20.18 -4.27
C GLU A 190 -21.14 19.71 -3.28
N GLU A 191 -21.46 18.76 -2.41
CA GLU A 191 -20.48 18.17 -1.49
C GLU A 191 -19.37 17.43 -2.25
N ALA A 192 -19.70 16.65 -3.28
CA ALA A 192 -18.72 16.00 -4.14
C ALA A 192 -17.83 17.01 -4.87
N ALA A 193 -18.40 18.12 -5.36
CA ALA A 193 -17.64 19.20 -5.98
C ALA A 193 -16.71 19.92 -4.99
N ARG A 194 -17.12 20.08 -3.73
CA ARG A 194 -16.25 20.62 -2.67
C ARG A 194 -15.07 19.69 -2.39
N LEU A 195 -15.33 18.40 -2.22
CA LEU A 195 -14.29 17.39 -2.00
C LEU A 195 -13.30 17.31 -3.17
N GLN A 196 -13.78 17.47 -4.42
CA GLN A 196 -12.90 17.53 -5.59
C GLN A 196 -11.98 18.75 -5.56
N ARG A 197 -12.49 19.93 -5.20
CA ARG A 197 -11.66 21.14 -5.07
C ARG A 197 -10.62 21.01 -3.97
N GLU A 198 -11.00 20.47 -2.82
CA GLU A 198 -10.07 20.19 -1.71
C GLU A 198 -8.99 19.18 -2.12
N ALA A 199 -9.36 18.13 -2.86
CA ALA A 199 -8.41 17.14 -3.36
C ALA A 199 -7.42 17.75 -4.39
N GLU A 200 -7.93 18.58 -5.31
CA GLU A 200 -7.11 19.28 -6.30
C GLU A 200 -6.17 20.30 -5.63
N GLU A 201 -6.65 21.05 -4.63
CA GLU A 201 -5.82 21.96 -3.85
C GLU A 201 -4.74 21.21 -3.07
N ALA A 202 -5.08 20.07 -2.46
CA ALA A 202 -4.11 19.21 -1.77
C ALA A 202 -3.07 18.62 -2.73
N GLU A 203 -3.46 18.27 -3.96
CA GLU A 203 -2.53 17.83 -5.00
C GLU A 203 -1.60 18.96 -5.44
N ARG A 204 -2.13 20.15 -5.70
CA ARG A 204 -1.35 21.34 -6.05
C ARG A 204 -0.37 21.71 -4.92
N ALA A 205 -0.78 21.61 -3.66
CA ALA A 205 0.09 21.84 -2.50
C ALA A 205 1.24 20.83 -2.44
N ARG A 206 0.97 19.53 -2.67
CA ARG A 206 2.02 18.49 -2.75
C ARG A 206 3.00 18.73 -3.88
N ILE A 207 2.51 19.13 -5.06
CA ILE A 207 3.37 19.46 -6.20
C ILE A 207 4.24 20.68 -5.87
N ALA A 208 3.66 21.72 -5.27
CA ALA A 208 4.41 22.92 -4.88
C ALA A 208 5.49 22.61 -3.82
N GLU A 209 5.21 21.73 -2.86
CA GLU A 209 6.20 21.27 -1.88
C GLU A 209 7.33 20.49 -2.55
N GLN A 210 7.00 19.55 -3.46
CA GLN A 210 8.01 18.82 -4.22
C GLN A 210 8.91 19.75 -5.03
N GLN A 211 8.32 20.74 -5.71
CA GLN A 211 9.07 21.75 -6.47
C GLN A 211 9.99 22.59 -5.57
N ARG A 212 9.56 22.92 -4.35
CA ARG A 212 10.42 23.61 -3.37
C ARG A 212 11.62 22.75 -2.96
N LEU A 213 11.40 21.48 -2.66
CA LEU A 213 12.47 20.55 -2.31
C LEU A 213 13.46 20.36 -3.47
N GLU A 214 12.96 20.27 -4.71
CA GLU A 214 13.80 20.20 -5.91
C GLU A 214 14.62 21.48 -6.11
N GLN A 215 14.03 22.66 -5.89
CA GLN A 215 14.75 23.94 -5.92
C GLN A 215 15.82 24.03 -4.82
N GLU A 216 15.51 23.60 -3.61
CA GLU A 216 16.48 23.55 -2.50
C GLU A 216 17.64 22.61 -2.82
N GLN A 217 17.39 21.44 -3.41
CA GLN A 217 18.44 20.52 -3.85
C GLN A 217 19.32 21.13 -4.95
N GLN A 218 18.72 21.78 -5.95
CA GLN A 218 19.49 22.48 -6.99
C GLN A 218 20.37 23.58 -6.38
N GLN A 219 19.85 24.34 -5.41
CA GLN A 219 20.65 25.35 -4.73
C GLN A 219 21.84 24.77 -3.96
N HIS A 220 21.67 23.62 -3.30
CA HIS A 220 22.77 22.93 -2.61
C HIS A 220 23.80 22.36 -3.58
N GLN A 221 23.41 21.98 -4.80
CA GLN A 221 24.31 21.45 -5.81
C GLN A 221 25.24 22.51 -6.42
N PHE A 222 24.87 23.80 -6.38
CA PHE A 222 25.69 24.91 -6.91
C PHE A 222 26.66 25.53 -5.89
N VAL A 223 26.79 24.99 -4.68
CA VAL A 223 27.86 25.41 -3.76
C VAL A 223 29.17 24.77 -4.21
N ALA A 224 29.97 25.53 -4.98
CA ALA A 224 31.31 25.10 -5.37
C ALA A 224 32.11 24.70 -4.12
N PRO A 225 32.81 23.56 -4.11
CA PRO A 225 33.63 23.16 -2.97
C PRO A 225 34.65 24.26 -2.70
N ALA A 226 34.65 24.78 -1.47
CA ALA A 226 35.67 25.73 -1.02
C ALA A 226 37.05 25.12 -1.31
N ARG A 227 37.88 25.88 -2.04
CA ARG A 227 39.23 25.46 -2.46
C ARG A 227 39.98 24.95 -1.23
N ALA A 228 40.40 23.68 -1.24
CA ALA A 228 41.11 23.08 -0.12
C ALA A 228 42.37 23.90 0.20
N PRO A 229 42.70 24.13 1.49
CA PRO A 229 43.93 24.83 1.85
C PRO A 229 45.13 24.04 1.33
N GLU A 230 46.03 24.77 0.66
CA GLU A 230 47.26 24.23 0.09
C GLU A 230 48.12 23.61 1.21
N PRO A 231 48.74 22.43 1.01
CA PRO A 231 49.54 21.78 2.04
C PRO A 231 50.69 22.69 2.50
N ALA A 232 50.77 22.93 3.81
CA ALA A 232 51.85 23.72 4.40
C ALA A 232 53.22 23.06 4.08
N PRO A 233 54.24 23.83 3.68
CA PRO A 233 55.56 23.29 3.36
C PRO A 233 56.17 22.60 4.59
N ALA A 234 56.83 21.47 4.38
CA ALA A 234 57.49 20.70 5.44
C ALA A 234 58.47 21.58 6.23
N ALA A 235 58.46 21.46 7.55
CA ALA A 235 59.33 22.23 8.44
C ALA A 235 60.81 21.91 8.14
N ALA A 236 61.53 22.86 7.53
CA ALA A 236 62.98 22.81 7.45
C ALA A 236 63.56 22.83 8.88
N TYR A 237 64.73 22.24 9.12
CA TYR A 237 65.39 22.35 10.43
C TYR A 237 66.78 22.96 10.26
N TYR A 238 67.01 24.11 10.89
CA TYR A 238 68.29 24.80 10.85
C TYR A 238 69.01 24.64 12.19
N LYS A 239 70.24 24.14 12.14
CA LYS A 239 71.07 23.92 13.34
C LYS A 239 71.54 25.24 13.98
N ASN A 240 71.80 26.28 13.18
CA ASN A 240 72.31 27.57 13.64
C ASN A 240 71.99 28.68 12.63
N CYS A 241 72.24 29.94 13.02
CA CYS A 241 72.01 31.09 12.17
C CYS A 241 72.85 31.11 10.89
N THR A 242 74.06 30.55 10.90
CA THR A 242 74.87 30.41 9.69
C THR A 242 74.17 29.52 8.65
N ALA A 243 73.51 28.45 9.08
CA ALA A 243 72.73 27.59 8.18
C ALA A 243 71.50 28.30 7.61
N VAL A 244 70.82 29.14 8.41
CA VAL A 244 69.69 29.96 7.97
C VAL A 244 70.13 30.96 6.90
N TRP A 245 71.18 31.73 7.18
CA TRP A 245 71.73 32.72 6.27
C TRP A 245 72.32 32.10 4.99
N ASN A 246 72.92 30.92 5.06
CA ASN A 246 73.37 30.18 3.88
C ASN A 246 72.23 29.65 3.02
N ALA A 247 71.09 29.30 3.61
CA ALA A 247 69.95 28.75 2.91
C ALA A 247 69.01 29.83 2.32
N ILE A 248 68.69 30.86 3.11
CA ILE A 248 67.67 31.86 2.78
C ILE A 248 68.29 33.23 2.47
N GLY A 249 69.48 33.53 3.04
CA GLY A 249 70.13 34.83 2.84
C GLY A 249 69.46 35.99 3.58
N SER A 250 68.55 35.70 4.52
CA SER A 250 67.83 36.68 5.34
C SER A 250 67.57 36.14 6.75
N PRO A 251 67.17 37.01 7.71
CA PRO A 251 66.63 36.56 9.00
C PRO A 251 65.37 35.70 8.79
N ILE A 252 65.10 34.81 9.75
CA ILE A 252 63.96 33.89 9.72
C ILE A 252 62.90 34.35 10.73
N TYR A 253 61.64 34.42 10.29
CA TYR A 253 60.55 34.96 11.10
C TYR A 253 59.69 33.84 11.71
N ALA A 254 59.09 34.12 12.87
CA ALA A 254 58.11 33.24 13.50
C ALA A 254 56.97 32.90 12.52
N GLY A 255 56.72 31.59 12.33
CA GLY A 255 55.73 31.08 11.37
C GLY A 255 56.29 30.69 10.00
N GLN A 256 57.56 31.01 9.71
CA GLN A 256 58.24 30.47 8.53
C GLN A 256 58.68 29.01 8.74
N PRO A 257 58.70 28.19 7.68
CA PRO A 257 59.15 26.80 7.78
C PRO A 257 60.61 26.76 8.24
N GLY A 258 60.81 26.18 9.42
CA GLY A 258 62.12 26.04 10.07
C GLY A 258 62.54 27.13 11.02
N TYR A 259 61.64 28.05 11.35
CA TYR A 259 61.79 28.86 12.55
C TYR A 259 61.80 27.95 13.78
N ALA A 260 62.75 28.19 14.67
CA ALA A 260 62.85 27.50 15.94
C ALA A 260 63.37 28.47 17.00
N SER A 261 62.89 28.32 18.24
CA SER A 261 63.23 29.23 19.35
C SER A 261 64.71 29.23 19.72
N HIS A 262 65.51 28.27 19.25
CA HIS A 262 66.97 28.29 19.43
C HIS A 262 67.71 29.21 18.45
N LEU A 263 67.03 29.68 17.40
CA LEU A 263 67.56 30.63 16.41
C LEU A 263 67.29 32.08 16.79
N ASP A 264 66.32 32.30 17.69
CA ASP A 264 65.91 33.59 18.23
C ASP A 264 66.35 33.66 19.71
N ARG A 265 67.44 34.38 19.97
CA ARG A 265 68.07 34.39 21.30
C ARG A 265 67.29 35.24 22.31
N ASP A 266 66.56 36.22 21.81
CA ASP A 266 65.87 37.27 22.56
C ASP A 266 64.35 37.09 22.57
N GLY A 267 63.81 36.22 21.71
CA GLY A 267 62.42 35.78 21.76
C GLY A 267 61.44 36.79 21.12
N ASP A 268 61.92 37.67 20.26
CA ASP A 268 61.12 38.73 19.63
C ASP A 268 60.37 38.27 18.37
N GLY A 269 60.61 37.02 17.94
CA GLY A 269 60.00 36.42 16.75
C GLY A 269 60.83 36.60 15.47
N ILE A 270 62.04 37.16 15.56
CA ILE A 270 62.98 37.34 14.44
C ILE A 270 64.29 36.59 14.75
N GLY A 271 64.37 35.35 14.25
CA GLY A 271 65.58 34.55 14.38
C GLY A 271 66.71 35.06 13.49
N CYS A 272 67.93 35.04 14.04
CA CYS A 272 69.16 35.33 13.29
C CYS A 272 69.22 36.73 12.67
N GLU A 273 68.77 37.75 13.41
CA GLU A 273 68.82 39.17 13.03
C GLU A 273 70.19 39.64 12.50
N ARG A 274 71.29 39.09 13.02
CA ARG A 274 72.66 39.43 12.64
C ARG A 274 73.24 38.34 11.73
N ASP A 275 73.79 38.73 10.58
CA ASP A 275 74.52 37.79 9.70
C ASP A 275 75.81 37.34 10.38
N PRO A 276 75.97 36.02 10.66
CA PRO A 276 77.15 35.48 11.32
C PRO A 276 78.27 35.06 10.34
N ARG A 277 78.18 35.40 9.05
CA ARG A 277 79.19 35.09 8.02
C ARG A 277 80.33 36.07 7.94
#